data_AF-A0ABD0NE14-F1
#
_entry.id   AF-A0ABD0NE14-F1
#
_cell.length_a   1.000
_cell.length_b   1.000
_cell.length_c   1.000
_cell.angle_alpha   90.00
_cell.angle_beta   90.00
_cell.angle_gamma   90.00
#
_symmetry.space_group_name_H-M   'P 1'
#
loop_
_entity.id
_entity.type
_entity.pdbx_description
1 polymer ?
#
loop_
_entity_poly.entity_id
_entity_poly.type
_entity_poly.pdbx_seq_one_letter_code
_entity_poly.pdbx_strand_id
1 'polypeptide(L)' 'SIHGYYIILDKKAIPCKSVSGLAAFNELFKAHFVFGATYNKVLHNMYTFIQTTVFEIDIGKVKESPRVAELRARFMH' A
#
# COMPACT_ATOMS: atom_id res chain seq x y z
N SER A 1 -7.40 20.93 -1.72
CA SER A 1 -6.64 20.30 -2.82
C SER A 1 -5.46 19.54 -2.23
N ILE A 2 -5.11 18.36 -2.78
CA ILE A 2 -3.88 17.65 -2.39
C ILE A 2 -2.74 18.24 -3.21
N HIS A 3 -1.68 18.70 -2.55
CA HIS A 3 -0.56 19.40 -3.20
C HIS A 3 0.65 18.49 -3.50
N GLY A 4 0.67 17.29 -2.92
CA GLY A 4 1.75 16.32 -3.15
C GLY A 4 1.60 15.09 -2.25
N TYR A 5 2.32 14.03 -2.61
CA TYR A 5 2.38 12.79 -1.86
C TYR A 5 3.82 12.55 -1.38
N TYR A 6 3.96 11.93 -0.22
CA TYR A 6 5.26 11.65 0.39
C TYR A 6 5.26 10.25 0.99
N ILE A 7 6.37 9.54 0.84
CA ILE A 7 6.66 8.28 1.53
C ILE A 7 7.54 8.60 2.73
N ILE A 8 7.10 8.20 3.92
CA ILE A 8 7.90 8.34 5.13
C ILE A 8 8.71 7.06 5.33
N LEU A 9 10.03 7.16 5.20
CA LEU A 9 10.98 6.08 5.42
C LEU A 9 11.99 6.52 6.48
N ASP A 10 12.11 5.79 7.59
CA ASP A 10 13.02 6.12 8.70
C ASP A 10 12.98 7.59 9.15
N LYS A 11 11.74 8.11 9.30
CA LYS A 11 11.45 9.51 9.68
C LYS A 11 11.88 10.55 8.65
N LYS A 12 12.30 10.14 7.44
CA LYS A 12 12.59 11.02 6.32
C LYS A 12 11.42 11.00 5.35
N ALA A 13 11.00 12.20 4.92
CA ALA A 13 9.99 12.35 3.88
C ALA A 13 10.65 12.30 2.50
N ILE A 14 10.25 11.33 1.69
CA ILE A 14 10.66 11.19 0.30
C ILE A 14 9.50 11.68 -0.56
N PRO A 15 9.66 12.74 -1.36
CA PRO A 15 8.59 13.23 -2.23
C PRO A 15 8.29 12.21 -3.32
N CYS A 16 7.01 11.87 -3.49
CA CYS A 16 6.56 11.08 -4.62
C CYS A 16 6.47 11.98 -5.86
N LYS A 17 6.75 11.41 -7.04
CA LYS A 17 6.50 12.10 -8.32
C LYS A 17 5.03 11.99 -8.74
N SER A 18 4.29 11.11 -8.09
CA SER A 18 2.88 10.83 -8.34
C SER A 18 1.97 12.03 -8.11
N VAL A 19 1.02 12.19 -9.04
CA VAL A 19 -0.05 13.21 -9.00
C VAL A 19 -1.37 12.65 -8.44
N SER A 20 -1.46 11.34 -8.24
CA SER A 20 -2.64 10.66 -7.69
C SER A 20 -2.26 9.73 -6.55
N GLY A 21 -3.21 9.50 -5.63
CA GLY A 21 -3.01 8.62 -4.48
C GLY A 21 -2.68 7.19 -4.90
N LEU A 22 -3.31 6.71 -5.98
CA LEU A 22 -3.02 5.38 -6.53
C LEU A 22 -1.57 5.25 -6.98
N ALA A 23 -1.07 6.23 -7.73
CA ALA A 23 0.33 6.23 -8.17
C ALA A 23 1.30 6.35 -6.98
N ALA A 24 0.93 7.09 -5.93
CA ALA A 24 1.72 7.17 -4.70
C ALA A 24 1.79 5.83 -3.95
N PHE A 25 0.72 5.03 -3.92
CA PHE A 25 0.76 3.67 -3.38
C PHE A 25 1.67 2.74 -4.19
N ASN A 26 1.69 2.88 -5.51
CA ASN A 26 2.63 2.13 -6.35
C ASN A 26 4.09 2.47 -6.01
N GLU A 27 4.41 3.76 -5.84
CA GLU A 27 5.74 4.19 -5.40
C GLU A 27 6.08 3.67 -3.99
N LEU A 28 5.11 3.65 -3.07
CA LEU A 28 5.27 3.09 -1.72
C LEU A 28 5.62 1.60 -1.76
N PHE A 29 4.93 0.81 -2.58
CA PHE A 29 5.17 -0.63 -2.69
C PHE A 29 6.52 -0.94 -3.36
N LYS A 30 6.90 -0.14 -4.35
CA LYS A 30 8.25 -0.21 -4.95
C LYS A 30 9.33 0.13 -3.92
N ALA A 31 9.13 1.17 -3.11
CA ALA A 31 10.06 1.53 -2.05
C ALA A 31 10.19 0.42 -0.99
N HIS A 32 9.07 -0.19 -0.58
CA HIS A 32 9.07 -1.34 0.31
C HIS A 32 9.92 -2.49 -0.24
N PHE A 33 9.74 -2.84 -1.52
CA PHE A 33 10.48 -3.91 -2.17
C PHE A 33 11.97 -3.59 -2.36
N VAL A 34 12.29 -2.42 -2.93
CA VAL A 34 13.67 -2.02 -3.27
C VAL A 34 14.52 -1.77 -2.02
N PHE A 35 13.96 -1.13 -0.99
CA PHE A 35 14.69 -0.81 0.24
C PHE A 35 14.59 -1.90 1.29
N GLY A 36 13.82 -2.97 1.07
CA GLY A 36 13.56 -4.01 2.08
C GLY A 36 12.92 -3.46 3.36
N ALA A 37 12.24 -2.31 3.27
CA ALA A 37 11.66 -1.62 4.40
C ALA A 37 10.44 -2.37 4.93
N THR A 38 10.06 -2.21 6.20
CA THR A 38 8.81 -2.80 6.71
C THR A 38 7.71 -1.74 6.73
N TYR A 39 6.49 -2.13 6.35
CA TYR A 39 5.35 -1.23 6.50
C TYR A 39 5.05 -0.90 7.96
N ASN A 40 4.40 0.24 8.18
CA ASN A 40 3.84 0.56 9.48
C ASN A 40 2.81 -0.50 9.89
N LYS A 41 3.01 -1.12 11.06
CA LYS A 41 2.16 -2.20 11.59
C LYS A 41 0.68 -1.80 11.73
N VAL A 42 0.39 -0.54 12.05
CA VAL A 42 -0.99 -0.04 12.23
C VAL A 42 -1.75 -0.01 10.91
N LEU A 43 -1.05 0.25 9.80
CA LEU A 43 -1.63 0.34 8.46
C LEU A 43 -1.42 -0.93 7.64
N HIS A 44 -0.87 -1.98 8.24
CA HIS A 44 -0.55 -3.24 7.54
C HIS A 44 -1.74 -3.80 6.77
N ASN A 45 -2.92 -3.88 7.40
CA ASN A 45 -4.13 -4.39 6.76
C ASN A 45 -4.59 -3.52 5.57
N MET A 46 -4.38 -2.21 5.65
CA MET A 46 -4.71 -1.29 4.56
C MET A 46 -3.75 -1.49 3.38
N TYR A 47 -2.45 -1.60 3.64
CA TYR A 47 -1.47 -1.86 2.58
C TYR A 47 -1.72 -3.22 1.92
N THR A 48 -1.95 -4.26 2.70
CA THR A 48 -2.33 -5.59 2.18
C THR A 48 -3.59 -5.50 1.32
N PHE A 49 -4.64 -4.81 1.78
CA PHE A 49 -5.87 -4.63 1.01
C PHE A 49 -5.63 -3.94 -0.33
N ILE A 50 -4.87 -2.85 -0.36
CA ILE A 50 -4.56 -2.14 -1.60
C ILE A 50 -3.68 -3.00 -2.52
N GLN A 51 -2.67 -3.69 -1.96
CA GLN A 51 -1.82 -4.61 -2.73
C GLN A 51 -2.63 -5.73 -3.40
N THR A 52 -3.51 -6.40 -2.67
CA THR A 52 -4.27 -7.55 -3.22
C THR A 52 -5.45 -7.13 -4.07
N THR A 53 -6.17 -6.06 -3.70
CA THR A 53 -7.44 -5.68 -4.36
C THR A 53 -7.24 -4.71 -5.50
N VAL A 54 -6.29 -3.77 -5.37
CA VAL A 54 -6.11 -2.70 -6.37
C VAL A 54 -4.97 -3.03 -7.33
N PHE A 55 -3.90 -3.66 -6.84
CA PHE A 55 -2.73 -3.99 -7.64
C PHE A 55 -2.62 -5.48 -7.97
N GLU A 56 -3.49 -6.33 -7.43
CA GLU A 56 -3.49 -7.78 -7.64
C GLU A 56 -2.12 -8.44 -7.32
N ILE A 57 -1.35 -7.81 -6.42
CA ILE A 57 -0.03 -8.28 -6.00
C ILE A 57 -0.21 -9.39 -4.96
N ASP A 58 -0.28 -10.61 -5.49
CA ASP A 58 -0.08 -11.95 -4.91
C ASP A 58 -0.57 -12.23 -3.48
N ILE A 59 -1.70 -12.97 -3.43
CA ILE A 59 -2.44 -13.50 -2.28
C ILE A 59 -1.74 -14.72 -1.64
N GLY A 60 -0.67 -15.26 -2.25
CA GLY A 60 -0.10 -16.57 -1.90
C GLY A 60 0.95 -16.62 -0.78
N LYS A 61 1.59 -15.50 -0.43
CA LYS A 61 2.67 -15.48 0.60
C LYS A 61 2.34 -14.69 1.87
N VAL A 62 1.36 -13.80 1.80
CA VAL A 62 0.90 -13.04 2.95
C VAL A 62 -0.43 -13.64 3.38
N LYS A 63 -0.53 -14.23 4.58
CA LYS A 63 -1.81 -14.69 5.12
C LYS A 63 -2.78 -13.50 5.15
N GLU A 64 -3.66 -13.40 4.15
CA GLU A 64 -4.69 -12.38 4.09
C GLU A 64 -5.56 -12.50 5.36
N SER A 65 -5.75 -11.40 6.08
CA SER A 65 -6.59 -11.44 7.29
C SER A 65 -8.06 -11.52 6.89
N PRO A 66 -8.94 -12.15 7.71
CA PRO A 66 -10.37 -12.26 7.41
C PRO A 66 -11.04 -10.93 7.09
N ARG A 67 -10.57 -9.85 7.72
CA ARG A 67 -11.08 -8.48 7.51
C ARG A 67 -10.72 -7.91 6.14
N VAL A 68 -9.55 -8.25 5.60
CA VAL A 68 -9.11 -7.83 4.26
C VAL A 68 -9.91 -8.56 3.19
N ALA A 69 -10.18 -9.86 3.41
CA ALA A 69 -11.05 -10.65 2.52
C ALA A 69 -12.48 -10.10 2.46
N GLU A 70 -13.06 -9.70 3.60
CA GLU A 70 -14.39 -9.08 3.66
C GLU A 70 -14.45 -7.75 2.91
N LEU A 71 -13.47 -6.86 3.13
CA LEU A 71 -13.38 -5.58 2.42
C LEU A 71 -13.31 -5.81 0.91
N ARG A 72 -12.48 -6.76 0.44
CA ARG A 72 -12.36 -7.10 -0.99
C ARG A 72 -13.69 -7.54 -1.57
N ALA A 73 -14.39 -8.45 -0.89
CA ALA A 73 -15.70 -8.93 -1.33
C ALA A 73 -16.73 -7.79 -1.43
N ARG A 74 -16.67 -6.79 -0.55
CA ARG A 74 -17.59 -5.63 -0.57
C ARG A 74 -17.28 -4.61 -1.66
N PHE A 75 -16.02 -4.49 -2.08
CA PHE A 75 -15.61 -3.55 -3.14
C PHE A 75 -15.73 -4.13 -4.55
N MET A 76 -15.74 -5.47 -4.69
CA MET A 76 -15.92 -6.16 -5.96
C MET A 76 -17.39 -6.46 -6.30
N HIS A 77 -18.34 -5.93 -5.53
CA HIS A 77 -19.77 -6.16 -5.68
C HIS A 77 -20.55 -4.92 -6.11
#